data_AF-A0A345E877-F1
#
_entry.id   AF-A0A345E877-F1
#
_cell.length_a   1.000
_cell.length_b   1.000
_cell.length_c   1.000
_cell.angle_alpha   90.00
_cell.angle_beta   90.00
_cell.angle_gamma   90.00
#
_symmetry.space_group_name_H-M   'P 1'
#
loop_
_entity.id
_entity.type
_entity.pdbx_description
1 polymer ?
#
loop_
_entity_poly.entity_id
_entity_poly.type
_entity_poly.pdbx_seq_one_letter_code
_entity_poly.pdbx_strand_id
1 'polypeptide(L)'
;MASTPVSHRTVFRRISRRPYVEWPVYDSTPLHDRSSLVGLESDVRSVAKTWFAHDEHGSLEQFVCSLPLAYFIFDPHDRYGSSTRYEMDTLFRVFVLKELHGWKHETALLEYLDSHPGLCERLGLESLPNQSTLWRSWDERFTRDLRETVQKAARTILIKAQNADVAVPREPERNFPDRGHDTAESDPDDQTILDKAGTITKHVSRVVFPAFSLNRGEGCEIPENAYWGLQTYLGLRENLAANEGARSFIHESTRERTPLGHGHRDQIRDLSIEQIREMYRQALRQLINELAETEEFFRAGIVAIDITEDDPFTGDRTGHEDEIIGTKEKNDEYAYQWATVQLVGNAVPLVLDARPVRKGESRKEIVEDLLDSAEDLVHVDNVLMDREFDSQHVLEMISQRRLSYVVPKRMQTSEKAQAKRLLQRDQDRYETDRKLHLGKNEWHETTLIYRRKEDSEHDDHRQYSVFMSNRGGGFLTEYGYRWEIESGYRSIKRFMAATTSIDFGLRFFYFAFACLLYSIWRAVDLLVQAELTDEYEHSPIVTADNTLTLLKKETGIG
;
A
#
# COMPACT_ATOMS: atom_id res chain seq x y z
N MET A 1 -7.58 -22.97 -22.33
CA MET A 1 -8.87 -23.36 -22.96
C MET A 1 -9.33 -22.20 -23.83
N ALA A 2 -10.03 -22.44 -24.95
CA ALA A 2 -10.52 -21.35 -25.80
C ALA A 2 -11.78 -20.74 -25.18
N SER A 3 -11.78 -19.43 -25.01
CA SER A 3 -12.90 -18.68 -24.45
C SER A 3 -14.18 -18.85 -25.28
N THR A 4 -15.32 -18.97 -24.60
CA THR A 4 -16.63 -19.31 -25.16
C THR A 4 -17.70 -18.29 -24.73
N PRO A 5 -18.84 -18.19 -25.45
CA PRO A 5 -19.97 -17.36 -24.99
C PRO A 5 -20.47 -17.71 -23.58
N VAL A 6 -20.23 -18.95 -23.14
CA VAL A 6 -20.57 -19.41 -21.78
C VAL A 6 -19.60 -18.81 -20.76
N SER A 7 -18.28 -18.83 -21.00
CA SER A 7 -17.32 -18.21 -20.08
C SER A 7 -17.39 -16.69 -20.07
N HIS A 8 -17.77 -16.04 -21.18
CA HIS A 8 -18.11 -14.60 -21.19
C HIS A 8 -19.24 -14.30 -20.21
N ARG A 9 -20.36 -15.04 -20.32
CA ARG A 9 -21.50 -14.90 -19.41
C ARG A 9 -21.13 -15.19 -17.96
N THR A 10 -20.23 -16.14 -17.70
CA THR A 10 -19.74 -16.44 -16.35
C THR A 10 -18.98 -15.26 -15.75
N VAL A 11 -18.09 -14.61 -16.52
CA VAL A 11 -17.37 -13.41 -16.07
C VAL A 11 -18.35 -12.30 -15.70
N PHE A 12 -19.24 -11.90 -16.61
CA PHE A 12 -20.17 -10.81 -16.34
C PHE A 12 -21.20 -11.14 -15.25
N ARG A 13 -21.65 -12.40 -15.11
CA ARG A 13 -22.47 -12.84 -13.98
C ARG A 13 -21.73 -12.81 -12.65
N ARG A 14 -20.42 -13.05 -12.65
CA ARG A 14 -19.61 -12.97 -11.43
C ARG A 14 -19.45 -11.53 -10.99
N ILE A 15 -19.30 -10.60 -11.93
CA ILE A 15 -19.26 -9.15 -11.67
C ILE A 15 -20.60 -8.70 -11.07
N SER A 16 -21.72 -9.00 -11.73
CA SER A 16 -23.06 -8.55 -11.27
C SER A 16 -23.57 -9.19 -9.98
N ARG A 17 -22.89 -10.22 -9.47
CA ARG A 17 -23.21 -10.89 -8.19
C ARG A 17 -22.29 -10.47 -7.04
N ARG A 18 -21.32 -9.59 -7.26
CA ARG A 18 -20.46 -9.10 -6.19
C ARG A 18 -21.23 -8.10 -5.32
N PRO A 19 -21.33 -8.32 -4.00
CA PRO A 19 -22.15 -7.48 -3.12
C PRO A 19 -21.64 -6.04 -2.97
N TYR A 20 -20.43 -5.73 -3.44
CA TYR A 20 -19.77 -4.42 -3.28
C TYR A 20 -19.22 -3.85 -4.60
N VAL A 21 -19.53 -4.46 -5.75
CA VAL A 21 -19.12 -3.94 -7.06
C VAL A 21 -20.39 -3.64 -7.86
N GLU A 22 -20.71 -2.36 -8.01
CA GLU A 22 -21.81 -1.92 -8.84
C GLU A 22 -21.35 -1.84 -10.29
N TRP A 23 -21.99 -2.61 -11.17
CA TRP A 23 -21.66 -2.67 -12.58
C TRP A 23 -22.95 -2.76 -13.43
N PRO A 24 -23.07 -1.96 -14.51
CA PRO A 24 -22.16 -0.86 -14.88
C PRO A 24 -22.25 0.29 -13.86
N VAL A 25 -21.14 0.98 -13.62
CA VAL A 25 -21.02 2.02 -12.56
C VAL A 25 -22.02 3.18 -12.74
N TYR A 26 -22.52 3.38 -13.97
CA TYR A 26 -23.37 4.50 -14.38
C TYR A 26 -24.84 4.43 -13.93
N ASP A 27 -25.35 3.28 -13.49
CA ASP A 27 -26.80 3.08 -13.24
C ASP A 27 -27.20 3.28 -11.76
N SER A 28 -26.26 3.49 -10.83
CA SER A 28 -26.55 3.43 -9.38
C SER A 28 -25.81 4.41 -8.47
N THR A 29 -24.78 5.12 -8.94
CA THR A 29 -24.16 6.24 -8.19
C THR A 29 -24.45 7.60 -8.84
N PRO A 30 -24.76 8.68 -8.09
CA PRO A 30 -24.86 10.03 -8.66
C PRO A 30 -23.52 10.61 -9.13
N LEU A 31 -22.43 9.85 -9.03
CA LEU A 31 -21.05 10.28 -9.21
C LEU A 31 -20.58 10.21 -10.67
N HIS A 32 -21.11 9.27 -11.45
CA HIS A 32 -20.70 9.04 -12.84
C HIS A 32 -21.94 8.96 -13.74
N ASP A 33 -22.09 9.93 -14.65
CA ASP A 33 -23.01 9.75 -15.77
C ASP A 33 -22.40 8.82 -16.83
N ARG A 34 -23.21 8.39 -17.80
CA ARG A 34 -22.78 7.47 -18.87
C ARG A 34 -21.68 8.03 -19.78
N SER A 35 -21.28 9.28 -19.63
CA SER A 35 -20.15 9.89 -20.36
C SER A 35 -18.90 10.09 -19.49
N SER A 36 -18.93 9.68 -18.21
CA SER A 36 -17.82 9.80 -17.28
C SER A 36 -16.66 8.86 -17.63
N LEU A 37 -15.51 9.44 -18.01
CA LEU A 37 -14.28 8.70 -18.31
C LEU A 37 -13.77 7.92 -17.09
N VAL A 38 -13.88 8.49 -15.89
CA VAL A 38 -13.55 7.79 -14.63
C VAL A 38 -14.43 6.56 -14.42
N GLY A 39 -15.72 6.65 -14.76
CA GLY A 39 -16.62 5.49 -14.75
C GLY A 39 -16.21 4.42 -15.77
N LEU A 40 -15.76 4.83 -16.96
CA LEU A 40 -15.24 3.91 -17.98
C LEU A 40 -13.97 3.19 -17.53
N GLU A 41 -13.05 3.92 -16.90
CA GLU A 41 -11.81 3.35 -16.32
C GLU A 41 -12.14 2.32 -15.23
N SER A 42 -13.11 2.63 -14.36
CA SER A 42 -13.60 1.71 -13.32
C SER A 42 -14.23 0.44 -13.90
N ASP A 43 -15.06 0.57 -14.92
CA ASP A 43 -15.67 -0.57 -15.63
C ASP A 43 -14.59 -1.44 -16.29
N VAL A 44 -13.62 -0.84 -16.99
CA VAL A 44 -12.48 -1.57 -17.59
C VAL A 44 -11.69 -2.32 -16.52
N ARG A 45 -11.37 -1.67 -15.40
CA ARG A 45 -10.64 -2.26 -14.26
C ARG A 45 -11.39 -3.46 -13.67
N SER A 46 -12.69 -3.31 -13.45
CA SER A 46 -13.57 -4.33 -12.87
C SER A 46 -13.71 -5.55 -13.77
N VAL A 47 -13.90 -5.33 -15.08
CA VAL A 47 -14.01 -6.42 -16.06
C VAL A 47 -12.65 -7.08 -16.25
N ALA A 48 -11.55 -6.33 -16.40
CA ALA A 48 -10.19 -6.89 -16.55
C ALA A 48 -9.81 -7.80 -15.38
N LYS A 49 -10.03 -7.35 -14.14
CA LYS A 49 -9.78 -8.14 -12.92
C LYS A 49 -10.53 -9.47 -12.93
N THR A 50 -11.78 -9.48 -13.37
CA THR A 50 -12.62 -10.69 -13.33
C THR A 50 -12.41 -11.57 -14.56
N TRP A 51 -12.06 -10.99 -15.69
CA TRP A 51 -11.76 -11.67 -16.94
C TRP A 51 -10.47 -12.48 -16.85
N PHE A 52 -9.35 -11.85 -16.49
CA PHE A 52 -8.05 -12.54 -16.44
C PHE A 52 -7.94 -13.55 -15.28
N ALA A 53 -8.78 -13.41 -14.24
CA ALA A 53 -8.88 -14.39 -13.15
C ALA A 53 -9.63 -15.69 -13.52
N HIS A 54 -10.01 -15.88 -14.78
CA HIS A 54 -10.76 -17.05 -15.25
C HIS A 54 -9.93 -17.82 -16.28
N ASP A 55 -9.70 -19.11 -16.05
CA ASP A 55 -8.71 -19.95 -16.75
C ASP A 55 -8.87 -20.06 -18.28
N GLU A 56 -10.06 -19.73 -18.81
CA GLU A 56 -10.33 -19.69 -20.25
C GLU A 56 -9.94 -18.35 -20.93
N HIS A 57 -9.49 -17.36 -20.17
CA HIS A 57 -9.37 -15.97 -20.62
C HIS A 57 -7.93 -15.45 -20.46
N GLY A 58 -7.04 -15.90 -21.34
CA GLY A 58 -5.61 -15.53 -21.35
C GLY A 58 -5.15 -14.73 -22.57
N SER A 59 -6.05 -14.06 -23.31
CA SER A 59 -5.70 -13.23 -24.47
C SER A 59 -6.12 -11.77 -24.25
N LEU A 60 -5.17 -10.87 -24.48
CA LEU A 60 -5.40 -9.43 -24.41
C LEU A 60 -6.27 -8.95 -25.56
N GLU A 61 -6.06 -9.45 -26.78
CA GLU A 61 -6.86 -9.09 -27.96
C GLU A 61 -8.33 -9.46 -27.76
N GLN A 62 -8.57 -10.60 -27.11
CA GLN A 62 -9.92 -11.02 -26.81
C GLN A 62 -10.58 -10.11 -25.77
N PHE A 63 -9.82 -9.69 -24.76
CA PHE A 63 -10.29 -8.72 -23.78
C PHE A 63 -10.59 -7.36 -24.44
N VAL A 64 -9.71 -6.88 -25.33
CA VAL A 64 -9.92 -5.64 -26.09
C VAL A 64 -11.20 -5.70 -26.92
N CYS A 65 -11.53 -6.84 -27.54
CA CYS A 65 -12.81 -7.04 -28.24
C CYS A 65 -14.02 -7.09 -27.29
N SER A 66 -13.80 -7.32 -26.00
CA SER A 66 -14.84 -7.50 -24.98
C SER A 66 -14.91 -6.35 -23.97
N LEU A 67 -14.19 -5.24 -24.20
CA LEU A 67 -14.26 -4.03 -23.38
C LEU A 67 -15.73 -3.59 -23.18
N PRO A 68 -16.11 -3.16 -21.95
CA PRO A 68 -17.49 -2.85 -21.56
C PRO A 68 -17.98 -1.50 -22.08
N LEU A 69 -17.83 -1.23 -23.38
CA LEU A 69 -18.16 0.06 -23.99
C LEU A 69 -19.65 0.26 -24.27
N ALA A 70 -20.47 -0.79 -24.17
CA ALA A 70 -21.88 -0.76 -24.55
C ALA A 70 -22.75 0.18 -23.69
N TYR A 71 -22.26 0.57 -22.51
CA TYR A 71 -22.97 1.45 -21.57
C TYR A 71 -22.41 2.88 -21.54
N PHE A 72 -21.28 3.13 -22.23
CA PHE A 72 -20.60 4.41 -22.26
C PHE A 72 -21.01 5.25 -23.49
N ILE A 73 -21.24 6.54 -23.30
CA ILE A 73 -21.63 7.50 -24.33
C ILE A 73 -20.40 8.31 -24.72
N PHE A 74 -19.93 8.12 -25.96
CA PHE A 74 -18.76 8.80 -26.49
C PHE A 74 -19.03 10.21 -27.02
N ASP A 75 -20.28 10.63 -27.23
CA ASP A 75 -20.62 11.92 -27.86
C ASP A 75 -19.90 13.13 -27.25
N PRO A 76 -19.75 13.27 -25.91
CA PRO A 76 -19.00 14.40 -25.33
C PRO A 76 -17.50 14.38 -25.60
N HIS A 77 -16.97 13.22 -26.02
CA HIS A 77 -15.55 12.97 -26.27
C HIS A 77 -15.23 12.84 -27.77
N ASP A 78 -16.24 12.97 -28.63
CA ASP A 78 -16.09 13.02 -30.08
C ASP A 78 -16.10 14.48 -30.54
N ARG A 79 -14.94 15.01 -30.95
CA ARG A 79 -14.84 16.39 -31.47
C ARG A 79 -15.44 16.54 -32.87
N TYR A 80 -15.80 15.43 -33.53
CA TYR A 80 -16.40 15.48 -34.85
C TYR A 80 -17.93 15.53 -34.72
N GLY A 81 -18.56 16.55 -35.32
CA GLY A 81 -20.02 16.74 -35.28
C GLY A 81 -20.82 15.96 -36.34
N SER A 82 -20.17 15.11 -37.15
CA SER A 82 -20.79 14.39 -38.27
C SER A 82 -20.41 12.91 -38.26
N SER A 83 -21.33 12.04 -38.66
CA SER A 83 -21.08 10.59 -38.81
C SER A 83 -19.84 10.34 -39.68
N THR A 84 -18.94 9.52 -39.15
CA THR A 84 -17.74 9.07 -39.86
C THR A 84 -17.84 7.57 -40.17
N ARG A 85 -16.88 7.05 -40.94
CA ARG A 85 -16.88 5.63 -41.33
C ARG A 85 -16.65 4.66 -40.15
N TYR A 86 -15.96 5.10 -39.11
CA TYR A 86 -15.61 4.24 -37.96
C TYR A 86 -16.18 4.83 -36.68
N GLU A 87 -16.94 4.02 -35.96
CA GLU A 87 -17.55 4.41 -34.69
C GLU A 87 -16.49 4.63 -33.59
N MET A 88 -16.82 5.47 -32.61
CA MET A 88 -15.89 5.85 -31.52
C MET A 88 -15.47 4.65 -30.68
N ASP A 89 -16.38 3.71 -30.42
CA ASP A 89 -16.10 2.51 -29.64
C ASP A 89 -15.09 1.58 -30.35
N THR A 90 -15.20 1.48 -31.67
CA THR A 90 -14.30 0.71 -32.54
C THR A 90 -12.91 1.32 -32.53
N LEU A 91 -12.83 2.65 -32.68
CA LEU A 91 -11.57 3.37 -32.61
C LEU A 91 -10.94 3.29 -31.21
N PHE A 92 -11.74 3.37 -30.14
CA PHE A 92 -11.25 3.22 -28.77
C PHE A 92 -10.56 1.87 -28.57
N ARG A 93 -11.19 0.76 -29.02
CA ARG A 93 -10.59 -0.58 -28.97
C ARG A 93 -9.27 -0.67 -29.75
N VAL A 94 -9.23 -0.06 -30.94
CA VAL A 94 -8.04 -0.04 -31.81
C VAL A 94 -6.89 0.72 -31.15
N PHE A 95 -7.15 1.86 -30.50
CA PHE A 95 -6.11 2.61 -29.80
C PHE A 95 -5.68 1.97 -28.48
N VAL A 96 -6.59 1.33 -27.73
CA VAL A 96 -6.20 0.49 -26.58
C VAL A 96 -5.24 -0.61 -27.03
N LEU A 97 -5.51 -1.28 -28.16
CA LEU A 97 -4.60 -2.26 -28.73
C LEU A 97 -3.23 -1.65 -29.06
N LYS A 98 -3.20 -0.47 -29.69
CA LYS A 98 -1.95 0.25 -29.99
C LYS A 98 -1.13 0.51 -28.72
N GLU A 99 -1.77 0.99 -27.66
CA GLU A 99 -1.12 1.31 -26.38
C GLU A 99 -0.67 0.06 -25.60
N LEU A 100 -1.42 -1.05 -25.67
CA LEU A 100 -1.01 -2.33 -25.07
C LEU A 100 0.34 -2.79 -25.61
N HIS A 101 0.53 -2.70 -26.93
CA HIS A 101 1.78 -3.08 -27.59
C HIS A 101 2.87 -1.99 -27.55
N GLY A 102 2.56 -0.78 -27.07
CA GLY A 102 3.51 0.33 -26.98
C GLY A 102 3.95 0.87 -28.35
N TRP A 103 3.11 0.76 -29.38
CA TRP A 103 3.45 1.22 -30.72
C TRP A 103 3.38 2.73 -30.83
N LYS A 104 4.53 3.38 -31.05
CA LYS A 104 4.62 4.84 -31.21
C LYS A 104 3.96 5.36 -32.49
N HIS A 105 3.90 4.53 -33.54
CA HIS A 105 3.39 4.91 -34.85
C HIS A 105 2.30 3.95 -35.33
N GLU A 106 1.34 4.48 -36.10
CA GLU A 106 0.18 3.76 -36.61
C GLU A 106 0.57 2.64 -37.59
N THR A 107 1.75 2.71 -38.20
CA THR A 107 2.23 1.71 -39.16
C THR A 107 2.28 0.30 -38.55
N ALA A 108 2.82 0.16 -37.34
CA ALA A 108 2.90 -1.12 -36.65
C ALA A 108 1.52 -1.68 -36.30
N LEU A 109 0.58 -0.80 -35.92
CA LEU A 109 -0.82 -1.17 -35.70
C LEU A 109 -1.48 -1.67 -36.99
N LEU A 110 -1.24 -1.01 -38.12
CA LEU A 110 -1.82 -1.39 -39.41
C LEU A 110 -1.27 -2.72 -39.92
N GLU A 111 0.04 -2.94 -39.83
CA GLU A 111 0.67 -4.22 -40.18
C GLU A 111 0.14 -5.36 -39.29
N TYR A 112 -0.08 -5.09 -38.01
CA TYR A 112 -0.67 -6.05 -37.09
C TYR A 112 -2.12 -6.38 -37.46
N LEU A 113 -2.95 -5.38 -37.77
CA LEU A 113 -4.34 -5.62 -38.17
C LEU A 113 -4.44 -6.35 -39.52
N ASP A 114 -3.59 -6.00 -40.50
CA ASP A 114 -3.55 -6.65 -41.82
C ASP A 114 -3.19 -8.13 -41.73
N SER A 115 -2.28 -8.49 -40.80
CA SER A 115 -1.90 -9.88 -40.54
C SER A 115 -2.93 -10.67 -39.69
N HIS A 116 -3.96 -10.01 -39.14
CA HIS A 116 -4.95 -10.63 -38.23
C HIS A 116 -6.40 -10.32 -38.65
N PRO A 117 -6.89 -10.83 -39.80
CA PRO A 117 -8.24 -10.52 -40.30
C PRO A 117 -9.36 -10.94 -39.35
N GLY A 118 -9.20 -12.03 -38.60
CA GLY A 118 -10.17 -12.45 -37.58
C GLY A 118 -10.23 -11.52 -36.35
N LEU A 119 -9.19 -10.72 -36.10
CA LEU A 119 -9.22 -9.65 -35.11
C LEU A 119 -10.00 -8.44 -35.64
N CYS A 120 -9.79 -8.07 -36.91
CA CYS A 120 -10.53 -6.98 -37.56
C CYS A 120 -12.04 -7.21 -37.54
N GLU A 121 -12.49 -8.43 -37.86
CA GLU A 121 -13.91 -8.80 -37.81
C GLU A 121 -14.49 -8.63 -36.39
N ARG A 122 -13.77 -9.09 -35.35
CA ARG A 122 -14.21 -8.95 -33.95
C ARG A 122 -14.18 -7.52 -33.42
N LEU A 123 -13.30 -6.68 -33.97
CA LEU A 123 -13.27 -5.24 -33.66
C LEU A 123 -14.35 -4.45 -34.40
N GLY A 124 -15.08 -5.05 -35.35
CA GLY A 124 -16.09 -4.37 -36.15
C GLY A 124 -15.53 -3.54 -37.31
N LEU A 125 -14.30 -3.81 -37.76
CA LEU A 125 -13.69 -3.11 -38.88
C LEU A 125 -14.17 -3.70 -40.22
N GLU A 126 -15.07 -3.00 -40.92
CA GLU A 126 -15.51 -3.38 -42.28
C GLU A 126 -14.40 -3.26 -43.33
N SER A 127 -13.44 -2.36 -43.09
CA SER A 127 -12.20 -2.23 -43.85
C SER A 127 -11.09 -1.69 -42.96
N LEU A 128 -9.83 -1.90 -43.33
CA LEU A 128 -8.72 -1.32 -42.59
C LEU A 128 -8.71 0.22 -42.72
N PRO A 129 -8.61 0.97 -41.62
CA PRO A 129 -8.36 2.41 -41.68
C PRO A 129 -6.97 2.65 -42.28
N ASN A 130 -6.80 3.77 -42.97
CA ASN A 130 -5.45 4.18 -43.40
C ASN A 130 -4.76 4.99 -42.30
N GLN A 131 -3.45 5.20 -42.46
CA GLN A 131 -2.64 5.93 -41.47
C GLN A 131 -3.19 7.33 -41.17
N SER A 132 -3.63 8.07 -42.19
CA SER A 132 -4.20 9.41 -42.01
C SER A 132 -5.51 9.38 -41.23
N THR A 133 -6.33 8.33 -41.39
CA THR A 133 -7.56 8.13 -40.62
C THR A 133 -7.26 7.89 -39.14
N LEU A 134 -6.30 7.03 -38.82
CA LEU A 134 -5.91 6.78 -37.44
C LEU A 134 -5.30 8.02 -36.80
N TRP A 135 -4.39 8.70 -37.51
CA TRP A 135 -3.77 9.93 -37.02
C TRP A 135 -4.82 11.01 -36.70
N ARG A 136 -5.75 11.30 -37.62
CA ARG A 136 -6.83 12.28 -37.37
C ARG A 136 -7.76 11.84 -36.24
N SER A 137 -8.03 10.54 -36.13
CA SER A 137 -8.89 10.02 -35.07
C SER A 137 -8.26 10.24 -33.69
N TRP A 138 -6.95 10.02 -33.56
CA TRP A 138 -6.23 10.26 -32.32
C TRP A 138 -6.03 11.74 -32.03
N ASP A 139 -5.47 12.50 -32.97
CA ASP A 139 -5.00 13.86 -32.72
C ASP A 139 -6.07 14.95 -32.87
N GLU A 140 -7.10 14.73 -33.69
CA GLU A 140 -8.12 15.74 -33.99
C GLU A 140 -9.51 15.37 -33.45
N ARG A 141 -9.89 14.08 -33.47
CA ARG A 141 -11.24 13.62 -33.10
C ARG A 141 -11.37 13.33 -31.60
N PHE A 142 -10.44 12.59 -31.01
CA PHE A 142 -10.49 12.28 -29.58
C PHE A 142 -10.19 13.54 -28.75
N THR A 143 -10.91 13.70 -27.64
CA THR A 143 -10.51 14.66 -26.60
C THR A 143 -9.16 14.25 -26.00
N ARG A 144 -8.47 15.20 -25.36
CA ARG A 144 -7.25 14.90 -24.62
C ARG A 144 -7.53 13.84 -23.55
N ASP A 145 -8.58 14.07 -22.77
CA ASP A 145 -8.96 13.21 -21.66
C ASP A 145 -9.32 11.78 -22.14
N LEU A 146 -9.98 11.63 -23.31
CA LEU A 146 -10.24 10.31 -23.89
C LEU A 146 -8.95 9.58 -24.30
N ARG A 147 -7.94 10.30 -24.80
CA ARG A 147 -6.62 9.70 -25.12
C ARG A 147 -5.90 9.22 -23.86
N GLU A 148 -5.95 10.01 -22.79
CA GLU A 148 -5.39 9.64 -21.48
C GLU A 148 -6.12 8.41 -20.93
N THR A 149 -7.45 8.35 -21.01
CA THR A 149 -8.23 7.18 -20.63
C THR A 149 -7.88 5.93 -21.45
N VAL A 150 -7.59 6.06 -22.75
CA VAL A 150 -7.10 4.92 -23.56
C VAL A 150 -5.76 4.39 -23.02
N GLN A 151 -4.84 5.29 -22.67
CA GLN A 151 -3.54 4.93 -22.11
C GLN A 151 -3.68 4.27 -20.73
N LYS A 152 -4.48 4.85 -19.84
CA LYS A 152 -4.81 4.30 -18.51
C LYS A 152 -5.48 2.92 -18.63
N ALA A 153 -6.46 2.78 -19.53
CA ALA A 153 -7.12 1.50 -19.79
C ALA A 153 -6.11 0.43 -20.25
N ALA A 154 -5.23 0.74 -21.20
CA ALA A 154 -4.19 -0.18 -21.65
C ALA A 154 -3.23 -0.57 -20.50
N ARG A 155 -2.78 0.39 -19.69
CA ARG A 155 -1.93 0.14 -18.52
C ARG A 155 -2.62 -0.77 -17.50
N THR A 156 -3.86 -0.47 -17.12
CA THR A 156 -4.66 -1.29 -16.21
C THR A 156 -4.82 -2.72 -16.74
N ILE A 157 -5.08 -2.89 -18.03
CA ILE A 157 -5.20 -4.21 -18.67
C ILE A 157 -3.88 -5.00 -18.55
N LEU A 158 -2.74 -4.39 -18.87
CA LEU A 158 -1.42 -5.02 -18.74
C LEU A 158 -1.17 -5.45 -17.29
N ILE A 159 -1.46 -4.59 -16.32
CA ILE A 159 -1.29 -4.89 -14.89
C ILE A 159 -2.18 -6.07 -14.47
N LYS A 160 -3.48 -6.06 -14.80
CA LYS A 160 -4.40 -7.14 -14.39
C LYS A 160 -4.08 -8.47 -15.10
N ALA A 161 -3.62 -8.43 -16.34
CA ALA A 161 -3.16 -9.61 -17.06
C ALA A 161 -1.87 -10.18 -16.44
N GLN A 162 -0.87 -9.33 -16.18
CA GLN A 162 0.38 -9.75 -15.55
C GLN A 162 0.15 -10.36 -14.15
N ASN A 163 -0.74 -9.76 -13.34
CA ASN A 163 -1.10 -10.27 -12.01
C ASN A 163 -1.82 -11.64 -12.05
N ALA A 164 -2.33 -12.05 -13.21
CA ALA A 164 -2.99 -13.33 -13.42
C ALA A 164 -2.11 -14.31 -14.22
N ASP A 165 -0.80 -14.05 -14.30
CA ASP A 165 0.19 -14.83 -15.06
C ASP A 165 -0.14 -14.96 -16.56
N VAL A 166 -0.87 -14.00 -17.12
CA VAL A 166 -1.15 -13.91 -18.56
C VAL A 166 0.01 -13.22 -19.26
N ALA A 167 0.46 -13.77 -20.38
CA ALA A 167 1.54 -13.19 -21.18
C ALA A 167 1.17 -11.79 -21.69
N VAL A 168 2.04 -10.81 -21.44
CA VAL A 168 1.88 -9.41 -21.87
C VAL A 168 2.94 -9.04 -22.92
N PRO A 169 2.60 -8.20 -23.91
CA PRO A 169 3.51 -7.82 -25.00
C PRO A 169 4.66 -6.91 -24.55
N ARG A 170 4.49 -6.24 -23.41
CA ARG A 170 5.50 -5.42 -22.75
C ARG A 170 5.23 -5.37 -21.24
N GLU A 171 6.25 -5.06 -20.46
CA GLU A 171 6.03 -4.71 -19.06
C GLU A 171 5.24 -3.39 -18.98
N PRO A 172 4.22 -3.31 -18.11
CA PRO A 172 3.51 -2.06 -17.88
C PRO A 172 4.50 -1.02 -17.35
N GLU A 173 4.42 0.20 -17.88
CA GLU A 173 5.17 1.32 -17.31
C GLU A 173 4.71 1.48 -15.85
N ARG A 174 5.62 1.16 -14.94
CA ARG A 174 5.48 1.43 -13.51
C ARG A 174 5.98 2.86 -13.37
N ASN A 175 5.07 3.84 -13.31
CA ASN A 175 5.46 5.19 -12.96
C ASN A 175 6.20 5.11 -11.62
N PHE A 176 7.51 5.31 -11.67
CA PHE A 176 8.28 5.70 -10.52
C PHE A 176 8.06 7.20 -10.41
N PRO A 177 7.56 7.73 -9.29
CA PRO A 177 7.70 9.15 -9.04
C PRO A 177 9.20 9.44 -9.04
N ASP A 178 9.68 10.15 -10.04
CA ASP A 178 11.01 10.73 -9.98
C ASP A 178 10.97 11.73 -8.81
N ARG A 179 11.90 11.62 -7.86
CA ARG A 179 11.94 12.48 -6.66
C ARG A 179 12.38 13.92 -6.98
N GLY A 180 12.06 14.40 -8.17
CA GLY A 180 12.54 15.66 -8.69
C GLY A 180 11.88 16.00 -10.02
N HIS A 181 10.59 16.28 -10.01
CA HIS A 181 10.03 17.22 -10.98
C HIS A 181 8.81 17.91 -10.37
N ASP A 182 9.01 19.14 -9.88
CA ASP A 182 7.94 20.10 -9.64
C ASP A 182 7.35 20.48 -11.02
N THR A 183 6.47 19.64 -11.57
CA THR A 183 5.56 20.07 -12.62
C THR A 183 4.39 20.76 -11.96
N ALA A 184 4.31 22.08 -12.13
CA ALA A 184 3.20 22.91 -11.69
C ALA A 184 1.92 22.51 -12.44
N GLU A 185 1.28 21.42 -12.03
CA GLU A 185 -0.17 21.30 -12.15
C GLU A 185 -0.82 22.21 -11.12
N SER A 186 -2.04 22.65 -11.42
CA SER A 186 -2.73 23.61 -10.56
C SER A 186 -3.11 22.92 -9.26
N ASP A 187 -2.47 23.28 -8.13
CA ASP A 187 -2.82 22.74 -6.82
C ASP A 187 -4.35 22.80 -6.62
N PRO A 188 -5.02 21.67 -6.34
CA PRO A 188 -6.44 21.67 -6.08
C PRO A 188 -6.74 22.58 -4.89
N ASP A 189 -7.82 23.37 -4.98
CA ASP A 189 -8.21 24.30 -3.92
C ASP A 189 -8.40 23.58 -2.58
N ASP A 190 -7.87 24.17 -1.49
CA ASP A 190 -7.85 23.57 -0.14
C ASP A 190 -9.23 23.07 0.31
N GLN A 191 -10.31 23.78 -0.09
CA GLN A 191 -11.67 23.38 0.26
C GLN A 191 -12.07 22.07 -0.43
N THR A 192 -11.66 21.87 -1.68
CA THR A 192 -11.93 20.65 -2.45
C THR A 192 -11.21 19.45 -1.84
N ILE A 193 -9.95 19.64 -1.43
CA ILE A 193 -9.17 18.60 -0.71
C ILE A 193 -9.88 18.21 0.57
N LEU A 194 -10.34 19.18 1.36
CA LEU A 194 -11.00 18.92 2.65
C LEU A 194 -12.37 18.25 2.50
N ASP A 195 -13.18 18.68 1.53
CA ASP A 195 -14.50 18.08 1.27
C ASP A 195 -14.35 16.63 0.79
N LYS A 196 -13.34 16.36 -0.04
CA LYS A 196 -12.99 15.02 -0.50
C LYS A 196 -12.48 14.15 0.64
N ALA A 197 -11.52 14.66 1.42
CA ALA A 197 -10.99 13.99 2.59
C ALA A 197 -12.11 13.63 3.58
N GLY A 198 -13.10 14.51 3.78
CA GLY A 198 -14.26 14.23 4.62
C GLY A 198 -15.09 13.05 4.12
N THR A 199 -15.37 13.01 2.82
CA THR A 199 -16.14 11.92 2.19
C THR A 199 -15.41 10.58 2.29
N ILE A 200 -14.12 10.55 1.98
CA ILE A 200 -13.29 9.35 2.02
C ILE A 200 -13.09 8.88 3.47
N THR A 201 -12.78 9.79 4.39
CA THR A 201 -12.59 9.46 5.81
C THR A 201 -13.84 8.82 6.41
N LYS A 202 -15.02 9.33 6.04
CA LYS A 202 -16.31 8.75 6.42
C LYS A 202 -16.49 7.33 5.93
N HIS A 203 -16.14 7.08 4.67
CA HIS A 203 -16.21 5.75 4.09
C HIS A 203 -15.25 4.78 4.80
N VAL A 204 -13.97 5.16 4.91
CA VAL A 204 -12.94 4.36 5.59
C VAL A 204 -13.32 4.05 7.04
N SER A 205 -13.85 5.03 7.78
CA SER A 205 -14.32 4.86 9.16
C SER A 205 -15.41 3.77 9.28
N ARG A 206 -16.38 3.76 8.36
CA ARG A 206 -17.46 2.76 8.31
C ARG A 206 -16.97 1.37 7.99
N VAL A 207 -15.86 1.26 7.28
CA VAL A 207 -15.28 -0.01 6.86
C VAL A 207 -14.39 -0.58 7.96
N VAL A 208 -13.54 0.25 8.59
CA VAL A 208 -12.46 -0.20 9.48
C VAL A 208 -12.90 -0.42 10.94
N PHE A 209 -13.69 0.49 11.53
CA PHE A 209 -14.06 0.37 12.94
C PHE A 209 -14.93 -0.86 13.30
N PRO A 210 -15.78 -1.41 12.41
CA PRO A 210 -16.51 -2.64 12.71
C PRO A 210 -15.63 -3.88 12.95
N ALA A 211 -14.35 -3.86 12.61
CA ALA A 211 -13.41 -4.93 12.96
C ALA A 211 -13.10 -5.00 14.46
N PHE A 212 -13.35 -3.92 15.20
CA PHE A 212 -13.15 -3.90 16.64
C PHE A 212 -14.41 -4.33 17.37
N SER A 213 -14.23 -5.23 18.34
CA SER A 213 -15.29 -5.78 19.18
C SER A 213 -14.84 -5.81 20.64
N LEU A 214 -15.75 -5.50 21.56
CA LEU A 214 -15.52 -5.68 23.01
C LEU A 214 -16.36 -6.85 23.52
N ASN A 215 -15.80 -7.63 24.45
CA ASN A 215 -16.49 -8.75 25.10
C ASN A 215 -17.54 -8.24 26.11
N ARG A 216 -18.66 -7.71 25.62
CA ARG A 216 -19.69 -7.04 26.41
C ARG A 216 -20.99 -7.83 26.41
N GLY A 217 -21.64 -7.91 27.57
CA GLY A 217 -22.93 -8.59 27.73
C GLY A 217 -24.10 -7.82 27.10
N GLU A 218 -25.21 -8.52 26.91
CA GLU A 218 -26.47 -7.92 26.45
C GLU A 218 -26.95 -6.84 27.43
N GLY A 219 -27.52 -5.74 26.91
CA GLY A 219 -28.07 -4.64 27.73
C GLY A 219 -27.10 -3.53 28.13
N CYS A 220 -25.90 -3.49 27.53
CA CYS A 220 -24.97 -2.38 27.71
C CYS A 220 -25.54 -1.05 27.17
N GLU A 221 -25.65 -0.04 28.04
CA GLU A 221 -26.28 1.25 27.71
C GLU A 221 -25.41 2.18 26.85
N ILE A 222 -24.08 1.99 26.89
CA ILE A 222 -23.13 2.74 26.04
C ILE A 222 -22.81 1.88 24.82
N PRO A 223 -23.07 2.33 23.60
CA PRO A 223 -22.75 1.56 22.39
C PRO A 223 -21.24 1.45 22.20
N GLU A 224 -20.79 0.36 21.58
CA GLU A 224 -19.37 0.03 21.49
C GLU A 224 -18.54 1.03 20.68
N ASN A 225 -19.12 1.56 19.60
CA ASN A 225 -18.50 2.61 18.81
C ASN A 225 -18.18 3.90 19.60
N ALA A 226 -18.79 4.11 20.78
CA ALA A 226 -18.40 5.22 21.67
C ALA A 226 -17.02 4.99 22.34
N TYR A 227 -16.61 3.73 22.55
CA TYR A 227 -15.28 3.39 23.04
C TYR A 227 -14.23 3.64 21.97
N TRP A 228 -14.49 3.25 20.73
CA TRP A 228 -13.60 3.51 19.60
C TRP A 228 -13.51 5.00 19.28
N GLY A 229 -14.62 5.73 19.35
CA GLY A 229 -14.62 7.19 19.25
C GLY A 229 -13.77 7.85 20.36
N LEU A 230 -13.87 7.38 21.60
CA LEU A 230 -13.00 7.85 22.68
C LEU A 230 -11.52 7.50 22.40
N GLN A 231 -11.22 6.28 21.99
CA GLN A 231 -9.84 5.88 21.68
C GLN A 231 -9.24 6.71 20.54
N THR A 232 -9.98 6.96 19.46
CA THR A 232 -9.57 7.87 18.39
C THR A 232 -9.37 9.29 18.92
N TYR A 233 -10.21 9.74 19.85
CA TYR A 233 -10.06 11.06 20.48
C TYR A 233 -8.79 11.16 21.33
N LEU A 234 -8.36 10.08 21.99
CA LEU A 234 -7.09 10.08 22.73
C LEU A 234 -5.88 10.21 21.79
N GLY A 235 -5.96 9.67 20.58
CA GLY A 235 -4.91 9.80 19.57
C GLY A 235 -4.88 11.14 18.82
N LEU A 236 -5.82 12.06 19.07
CA LEU A 236 -5.83 13.40 18.47
C LEU A 236 -4.87 14.38 19.12
N ARG A 237 -4.53 14.14 20.38
CA ARG A 237 -3.77 15.10 21.19
C ARG A 237 -2.60 14.38 21.81
N GLU A 238 -1.41 14.89 21.53
CA GLU A 238 -0.20 14.42 22.19
C GLU A 238 -0.38 14.46 23.71
N ASN A 239 0.05 13.40 24.38
CA ASN A 239 0.04 13.27 25.83
C ASN A 239 -1.35 13.27 26.50
N LEU A 240 -2.43 12.92 25.79
CA LEU A 240 -3.77 12.86 26.38
C LEU A 240 -4.07 11.49 27.02
N ALA A 241 -4.25 11.49 28.35
CA ALA A 241 -4.58 10.28 29.10
C ALA A 241 -6.10 9.99 29.09
N ALA A 242 -6.47 8.69 29.16
CA ALA A 242 -7.86 8.24 29.03
C ALA A 242 -8.88 8.94 29.96
N ASN A 243 -8.52 9.22 31.22
CA ASN A 243 -9.41 9.88 32.17
C ASN A 243 -9.65 11.35 31.85
N GLU A 244 -8.60 12.06 31.44
CA GLU A 244 -8.70 13.47 31.05
C GLU A 244 -9.41 13.58 29.70
N GLY A 245 -9.02 12.74 28.74
CA GLY A 245 -9.66 12.67 27.43
C GLY A 245 -11.15 12.35 27.52
N ALA A 246 -11.56 11.40 28.38
CA ALA A 246 -12.98 11.09 28.57
C ALA A 246 -13.80 12.29 29.10
N ARG A 247 -13.21 13.13 29.96
CA ARG A 247 -13.89 14.34 30.47
C ARG A 247 -14.08 15.38 29.36
N SER A 248 -13.06 15.61 28.55
CA SER A 248 -13.15 16.53 27.41
C SER A 248 -14.07 15.98 26.31
N PHE A 249 -14.07 14.67 26.11
CA PHE A 249 -14.89 13.98 25.11
C PHE A 249 -16.40 14.20 25.31
N ILE A 250 -16.86 14.35 26.55
CA ILE A 250 -18.27 14.66 26.86
C ILE A 250 -18.71 15.98 26.20
N HIS A 251 -17.83 16.98 26.15
CA HIS A 251 -18.18 18.30 25.61
C HIS A 251 -18.14 18.36 24.09
N GLU A 252 -17.47 17.41 23.45
CA GLU A 252 -17.27 17.39 22.00
C GLU A 252 -18.14 16.32 21.31
N SER A 253 -18.59 15.30 22.04
CA SER A 253 -19.44 14.23 21.50
C SER A 253 -20.91 14.64 21.40
N THR A 254 -21.61 14.17 20.36
CA THR A 254 -23.07 14.31 20.23
C THR A 254 -23.87 13.22 20.93
N ARG A 255 -23.20 12.29 21.61
CA ARG A 255 -23.83 11.16 22.30
C ARG A 255 -24.37 11.58 23.65
N GLU A 256 -25.57 11.09 24.00
CA GLU A 256 -26.12 11.26 25.36
C GLU A 256 -25.25 10.61 26.43
N ARG A 257 -24.55 9.53 26.09
CA ARG A 257 -23.69 8.77 27.01
C ARG A 257 -22.38 8.38 26.34
N THR A 258 -21.28 8.63 27.04
CA THR A 258 -19.92 8.30 26.62
C THR A 258 -19.20 7.49 27.70
N PRO A 259 -18.21 6.65 27.33
CA PRO A 259 -17.47 5.87 28.30
C PRO A 259 -16.59 6.74 29.21
N LEU A 260 -16.49 6.36 30.48
CA LEU A 260 -15.53 6.95 31.41
C LEU A 260 -14.14 6.38 31.14
N GLY A 261 -13.08 7.19 31.35
CA GLY A 261 -11.71 6.79 31.03
C GLY A 261 -11.22 5.51 31.74
N HIS A 262 -11.63 5.28 32.99
CA HIS A 262 -11.30 4.05 33.71
C HIS A 262 -12.07 2.85 33.12
N GLY A 263 -13.38 2.99 32.87
CA GLY A 263 -14.18 1.94 32.26
C GLY A 263 -13.70 1.59 30.85
N HIS A 264 -13.25 2.58 30.08
CA HIS A 264 -12.61 2.37 28.78
C HIS A 264 -11.33 1.54 28.90
N ARG A 265 -10.43 1.90 29.82
CA ARG A 265 -9.20 1.13 30.07
C ARG A 265 -9.46 -0.29 30.53
N ASP A 266 -10.45 -0.49 31.40
CA ASP A 266 -10.77 -1.82 31.94
C ASP A 266 -11.28 -2.75 30.82
N GLN A 267 -12.10 -2.24 29.89
CA GLN A 267 -12.52 -3.02 28.72
C GLN A 267 -11.33 -3.42 27.82
N ILE A 268 -10.33 -2.55 27.67
CA ILE A 268 -9.15 -2.87 26.85
C ILE A 268 -8.25 -3.89 27.55
N ARG A 269 -8.11 -3.81 28.88
CA ARG A 269 -7.30 -4.75 29.68
C ARG A 269 -7.81 -6.18 29.62
N ASP A 270 -9.11 -6.37 29.36
CA ASP A 270 -9.72 -7.68 29.19
C ASP A 270 -9.39 -8.32 27.82
N LEU A 271 -8.74 -7.58 26.91
CA LEU A 271 -8.31 -8.09 25.60
C LEU A 271 -6.92 -8.73 25.68
N SER A 272 -6.81 -9.95 25.15
CA SER A 272 -5.52 -10.59 24.91
C SER A 272 -4.77 -9.96 23.72
N ILE A 273 -3.46 -10.14 23.68
CA ILE A 273 -2.61 -9.70 22.56
C ILE A 273 -3.10 -10.30 21.23
N GLU A 274 -3.49 -11.57 21.24
CA GLU A 274 -4.01 -12.28 20.09
C GLU A 274 -5.31 -11.64 19.57
N GLN A 275 -6.24 -11.29 20.47
CA GLN A 275 -7.47 -10.59 20.08
C GLN A 275 -7.19 -9.20 19.51
N ILE A 276 -6.25 -8.45 20.12
CA ILE A 276 -5.87 -7.12 19.64
C ILE A 276 -5.30 -7.22 18.22
N ARG A 277 -4.38 -8.16 17.98
CA ARG A 277 -3.77 -8.38 16.67
C ARG A 277 -4.78 -8.84 15.63
N GLU A 278 -5.72 -9.71 16.01
CA GLU A 278 -6.76 -10.18 15.07
C GLU A 278 -7.69 -9.03 14.64
N MET A 279 -8.17 -8.20 15.59
CA MET A 279 -8.97 -7.02 15.24
C MET A 279 -8.19 -6.05 14.35
N TYR A 280 -6.91 -5.82 14.67
CA TYR A 280 -6.02 -4.96 13.89
C TYR A 280 -5.85 -5.47 12.45
N ARG A 281 -5.55 -6.76 12.26
CA ARG A 281 -5.37 -7.38 10.94
C ARG A 281 -6.67 -7.39 10.14
N GLN A 282 -7.82 -7.60 10.78
CA GLN A 282 -9.13 -7.49 10.11
C GLN A 282 -9.39 -6.07 9.62
N ALA A 283 -9.14 -5.08 10.47
CA ALA A 283 -9.28 -3.65 10.15
C ALA A 283 -8.39 -3.26 8.96
N LEU A 284 -7.15 -3.72 8.95
CA LEU A 284 -6.20 -3.52 7.84
C LEU A 284 -6.59 -4.24 6.57
N ARG A 285 -7.06 -5.48 6.65
CA ARG A 285 -7.52 -6.22 5.47
C ARG A 285 -8.67 -5.48 4.79
N GLN A 286 -9.59 -4.93 5.58
CA GLN A 286 -10.67 -4.10 5.07
C GLN A 286 -10.13 -2.82 4.42
N LEU A 287 -9.19 -2.13 5.08
CA LEU A 287 -8.52 -0.94 4.51
C LEU A 287 -7.80 -1.24 3.19
N ILE A 288 -7.01 -2.31 3.15
CA ILE A 288 -6.28 -2.76 1.95
C ILE A 288 -7.25 -3.12 0.82
N ASN A 289 -8.43 -3.66 1.13
CA ASN A 289 -9.43 -3.95 0.10
C ASN A 289 -9.96 -2.67 -0.56
N GLU A 290 -10.16 -1.59 0.19
CA GLU A 290 -10.52 -0.28 -0.36
C GLU A 290 -9.39 0.27 -1.25
N LEU A 291 -8.14 0.14 -0.79
CA LEU A 291 -6.98 0.60 -1.55
C LEU A 291 -6.71 -0.24 -2.80
N ALA A 292 -7.04 -1.54 -2.78
CA ALA A 292 -6.82 -2.43 -3.93
C ALA A 292 -7.63 -2.06 -5.17
N GLU A 293 -8.51 -1.07 -5.06
CA GLU A 293 -9.27 -0.49 -6.16
C GLU A 293 -8.51 0.63 -6.88
N THR A 294 -7.47 1.23 -6.28
CA THR A 294 -6.64 2.26 -6.92
C THR A 294 -5.47 1.67 -7.72
N GLU A 295 -4.96 2.42 -8.70
CA GLU A 295 -3.87 1.96 -9.58
C GLU A 295 -2.50 2.05 -8.90
N GLU A 296 -2.40 2.91 -7.89
CA GLU A 296 -1.21 3.27 -7.11
C GLU A 296 -0.97 2.27 -5.97
N PHE A 297 -1.98 1.49 -5.58
CA PHE A 297 -1.81 0.39 -4.62
C PHE A 297 -1.20 -0.84 -5.30
N PHE A 298 0.11 -0.79 -5.53
CA PHE A 298 0.85 -1.92 -6.09
C PHE A 298 0.94 -3.06 -5.06
N ARG A 299 0.45 -4.24 -5.46
CA ARG A 299 0.33 -5.43 -4.59
C ARG A 299 1.63 -6.17 -4.29
N ALA A 300 2.73 -5.83 -4.96
CA ALA A 300 4.05 -6.40 -4.75
C ALA A 300 4.92 -5.36 -4.02
N GLY A 301 5.12 -5.59 -2.72
CA GLY A 301 5.66 -4.60 -1.80
C GLY A 301 7.06 -4.94 -1.30
N ILE A 302 7.89 -3.90 -1.20
CA ILE A 302 9.04 -3.91 -0.30
C ILE A 302 8.46 -3.71 1.09
N VAL A 303 8.72 -4.67 1.99
CA VAL A 303 8.36 -4.52 3.40
C VAL A 303 9.59 -4.20 4.20
N ALA A 304 9.40 -3.49 5.29
CA ALA A 304 10.48 -3.21 6.20
C ALA A 304 10.07 -3.55 7.64
N ILE A 305 10.99 -4.20 8.34
CA ILE A 305 10.80 -4.65 9.72
C ILE A 305 11.71 -3.84 10.64
N ASP A 306 11.14 -3.35 11.73
CA ASP A 306 11.85 -2.59 12.74
C ASP A 306 11.25 -2.82 14.13
N ILE A 307 12.07 -2.66 15.15
CA ILE A 307 11.60 -2.59 16.54
C ILE A 307 11.60 -1.14 16.98
N THR A 308 10.53 -0.70 17.60
CA THR A 308 10.43 0.63 18.20
C THR A 308 10.25 0.51 19.72
N GLU A 309 10.47 1.62 20.41
CA GLU A 309 10.44 1.69 21.86
C GLU A 309 9.43 2.74 22.31
N ASP A 310 8.66 2.38 23.33
CA ASP A 310 7.83 3.32 24.08
C ASP A 310 8.71 4.31 24.85
N ASP A 311 8.09 5.34 25.44
CA ASP A 311 8.81 6.28 26.29
C ASP A 311 9.44 5.54 27.51
N PRO A 312 10.61 6.00 28.00
CA PRO A 312 11.26 5.38 29.14
C PRO A 312 10.33 5.19 30.34
N PHE A 313 10.22 3.94 30.79
CA PHE A 313 9.40 3.54 31.92
C PHE A 313 10.11 3.90 33.24
N THR A 314 9.41 4.64 34.08
CA THR A 314 9.94 5.18 35.35
C THR A 314 9.32 4.53 36.59
N GLY A 315 8.44 3.53 36.41
CA GLY A 315 7.75 2.84 37.51
C GLY A 315 8.51 1.63 38.07
N ASP A 316 7.89 0.95 39.04
CA ASP A 316 8.37 -0.34 39.54
C ASP A 316 8.15 -1.43 38.48
N ARG A 317 9.21 -2.20 38.18
CA ARG A 317 9.24 -3.24 37.15
C ARG A 317 9.08 -4.65 37.72
N THR A 318 9.01 -4.79 39.04
CA THR A 318 8.99 -6.10 39.71
C THR A 318 7.85 -6.97 39.17
N GLY A 319 8.17 -8.14 38.62
CA GLY A 319 7.22 -9.07 38.00
C GLY A 319 6.89 -8.82 36.53
N HIS A 320 7.45 -7.77 35.93
CA HIS A 320 7.27 -7.39 34.51
C HIS A 320 8.62 -7.31 33.78
N GLU A 321 9.65 -8.00 34.28
CA GLU A 321 11.02 -7.86 33.80
C GLU A 321 11.25 -8.39 32.39
N ASP A 322 10.36 -9.26 31.93
CA ASP A 322 10.39 -9.83 30.58
C ASP A 322 9.60 -9.00 29.57
N GLU A 323 8.79 -8.04 30.02
CA GLU A 323 7.96 -7.16 29.18
C GLU A 323 8.57 -5.76 29.05
N ILE A 324 9.20 -5.27 30.13
CA ILE A 324 9.87 -3.98 30.20
C ILE A 324 11.38 -4.23 30.15
N ILE A 325 11.98 -4.23 28.97
CA ILE A 325 13.30 -4.84 28.79
C ILE A 325 14.46 -3.86 28.90
N GLY A 326 14.46 -2.78 28.14
CA GLY A 326 15.61 -1.88 27.98
C GLY A 326 15.40 -0.97 26.77
N THR A 327 16.25 0.05 26.64
CA THR A 327 16.26 0.88 25.44
C THR A 327 17.31 0.42 24.42
N LYS A 328 17.23 0.92 23.18
CA LYS A 328 18.19 0.69 22.10
C LYS A 328 19.52 1.37 22.43
N GLU A 329 19.47 2.44 23.21
CA GLU A 329 20.64 3.13 23.72
C GLU A 329 21.26 2.37 24.89
N LYS A 330 22.58 2.49 25.06
CA LYS A 330 23.25 1.91 26.22
C LYS A 330 23.08 2.85 27.41
N ASN A 331 21.93 2.77 28.06
CA ASN A 331 21.63 3.49 29.29
C ASN A 331 21.00 2.54 30.33
N ASP A 332 20.69 3.08 31.51
CA ASP A 332 20.05 2.34 32.61
C ASP A 332 18.51 2.46 32.55
N GLU A 333 17.95 2.85 31.39
CA GLU A 333 16.52 3.03 31.18
C GLU A 333 15.86 1.76 30.63
N TYR A 334 14.57 1.61 30.94
CA TYR A 334 13.77 0.47 30.52
C TYR A 334 12.58 0.97 29.72
N ALA A 335 12.23 0.27 28.65
CA ALA A 335 11.07 0.60 27.83
C ALA A 335 10.37 -0.68 27.38
N TYR A 336 9.11 -0.52 26.98
CA TYR A 336 8.41 -1.54 26.21
C TYR A 336 8.88 -1.46 24.75
N GLN A 337 9.01 -2.61 24.11
CA GLN A 337 9.42 -2.70 22.72
C GLN A 337 8.32 -3.34 21.85
N TRP A 338 8.13 -2.77 20.66
CA TRP A 338 7.14 -3.21 19.69
C TRP A 338 7.81 -3.48 18.36
N ALA A 339 7.59 -4.65 17.76
CA ALA A 339 8.07 -4.95 16.42
C ALA A 339 6.95 -4.71 15.40
N THR A 340 7.27 -4.10 14.27
CA THR A 340 6.31 -3.89 13.18
C THR A 340 6.85 -4.36 11.85
N VAL A 341 5.94 -4.67 10.94
CA VAL A 341 6.20 -4.85 9.51
C VAL A 341 5.37 -3.83 8.75
N GLN A 342 6.01 -3.05 7.88
CA GLN A 342 5.40 -1.93 7.18
C GLN A 342 5.71 -1.98 5.68
N LEU A 343 4.75 -1.64 4.83
CA LEU A 343 4.98 -1.37 3.42
C LEU A 343 5.82 -0.10 3.24
N VAL A 344 6.83 -0.15 2.37
CA VAL A 344 7.70 0.99 2.08
C VAL A 344 7.98 1.09 0.58
N GLY A 345 8.56 2.21 0.16
CA GLY A 345 8.95 2.43 -1.23
C GLY A 345 7.77 2.89 -2.06
N ASN A 346 7.48 2.24 -3.19
CA ASN A 346 6.45 2.73 -4.13
C ASN A 346 5.01 2.50 -3.65
N ALA A 347 4.81 1.77 -2.55
CA ALA A 347 3.50 1.54 -1.96
C ALA A 347 3.19 2.60 -0.90
N VAL A 348 1.91 2.79 -0.62
CA VAL A 348 1.48 3.58 0.54
C VAL A 348 2.07 2.99 1.81
N PRO A 349 2.66 3.81 2.69
CA PRO A 349 3.26 3.30 3.92
C PRO A 349 2.17 2.89 4.90
N LEU A 350 1.82 1.61 4.86
CA LEU A 350 0.87 0.98 5.78
C LEU A 350 1.63 0.05 6.72
N VAL A 351 1.40 0.19 8.01
CA VAL A 351 1.86 -0.82 8.97
C VAL A 351 0.96 -2.03 8.74
N LEU A 352 1.53 -3.19 8.40
CA LEU A 352 0.79 -4.41 8.05
C LEU A 352 0.51 -5.28 9.28
N ASP A 353 1.43 -5.29 10.24
CA ASP A 353 1.22 -5.91 11.55
C ASP A 353 2.15 -5.30 12.60
N ALA A 354 1.74 -5.42 13.86
CA ALA A 354 2.52 -5.04 15.03
C ALA A 354 2.44 -6.14 16.08
N ARG A 355 3.51 -6.33 16.85
CA ARG A 355 3.53 -7.25 17.99
C ARG A 355 4.38 -6.76 19.15
N PRO A 356 4.05 -7.18 20.38
CA PRO A 356 4.96 -7.06 21.52
C PRO A 356 6.25 -7.85 21.33
N VAL A 357 7.34 -7.31 21.88
CA VAL A 357 8.62 -8.00 22.04
C VAL A 357 8.81 -8.33 23.51
N ARG A 358 9.09 -9.61 23.81
CA ARG A 358 9.43 -10.08 25.16
C ARG A 358 10.90 -10.48 25.25
N LYS A 359 11.43 -10.40 26.47
CA LYS A 359 12.79 -10.86 26.76
C LYS A 359 12.92 -12.35 26.48
N GLY A 360 13.99 -12.72 25.78
CA GLY A 360 14.28 -14.11 25.44
C GLY A 360 13.70 -14.58 24.11
N GLU A 361 12.80 -13.81 23.48
CA GLU A 361 12.35 -14.11 22.12
C GLU A 361 13.50 -13.94 21.11
N SER A 362 13.60 -14.88 20.19
CA SER A 362 14.59 -14.77 19.12
C SER A 362 14.12 -13.78 18.06
N ARG A 363 15.06 -13.05 17.46
CA ARG A 363 14.76 -12.18 16.30
C ARG A 363 14.18 -12.97 15.12
N LYS A 364 14.52 -14.26 14.99
CA LYS A 364 13.94 -15.14 13.98
C LYS A 364 12.44 -15.32 14.18
N GLU A 365 11.99 -15.64 15.40
CA GLU A 365 10.55 -15.84 15.70
C GLU A 365 9.74 -14.55 15.47
N ILE A 366 10.30 -13.40 15.82
CA ILE A 366 9.65 -12.10 15.60
C ILE A 366 9.47 -11.82 14.10
N VAL A 367 10.53 -11.99 13.31
CA VAL A 367 10.48 -11.76 11.86
C VAL A 367 9.55 -12.76 11.17
N GLU A 368 9.61 -14.04 11.56
CA GLU A 368 8.76 -15.10 11.03
C GLU A 368 7.27 -14.78 11.23
N ASP A 369 6.86 -14.46 12.46
CA ASP A 369 5.46 -14.16 12.78
C ASP A 369 4.96 -12.85 12.13
N LEU A 370 5.83 -11.85 11.94
CA LEU A 370 5.47 -10.64 11.20
C LEU A 370 5.34 -10.89 9.69
N LEU A 371 6.22 -11.72 9.10
CA LEU A 371 6.14 -12.07 7.69
C LEU A 371 4.92 -12.93 7.38
N ASP A 372 4.56 -13.86 8.27
CA ASP A 372 3.32 -14.65 8.14
C ASP A 372 2.10 -13.73 7.94
N SER A 373 1.97 -12.69 8.78
CA SER A 373 0.89 -11.70 8.64
C SER A 373 0.99 -10.86 7.38
N ALA A 374 2.21 -10.46 6.99
CA ALA A 374 2.41 -9.60 5.83
C ALA A 374 2.09 -10.35 4.53
N GLU A 375 2.58 -11.57 4.38
CA GLU A 375 2.36 -12.43 3.21
C GLU A 375 0.87 -12.83 3.05
N ASP A 376 0.11 -12.88 4.15
CA ASP A 376 -1.35 -13.10 4.14
C ASP A 376 -2.14 -11.88 3.62
N LEU A 377 -1.57 -10.68 3.67
CA LEU A 377 -2.24 -9.43 3.29
C LEU A 377 -1.79 -8.92 1.91
N VAL A 378 -0.50 -9.04 1.59
CA VAL A 378 0.12 -8.48 0.38
C VAL A 378 1.18 -9.42 -0.18
N HIS A 379 1.53 -9.27 -1.46
CA HIS A 379 2.67 -9.99 -2.03
C HIS A 379 3.96 -9.28 -1.60
N VAL A 380 4.89 -10.02 -0.98
CA VAL A 380 6.15 -9.49 -0.47
C VAL A 380 7.29 -9.93 -1.40
N ASP A 381 8.10 -8.99 -1.87
CA ASP A 381 9.26 -9.27 -2.74
C ASP A 381 10.60 -9.16 -2.00
N ASN A 382 10.71 -8.13 -1.16
CA ASN A 382 11.95 -7.74 -0.49
C ASN A 382 11.69 -7.29 0.94
N VAL A 383 12.57 -7.70 1.86
CA VAL A 383 12.50 -7.42 3.29
C VAL A 383 13.68 -6.55 3.69
N LEU A 384 13.42 -5.30 4.09
CA LEU A 384 14.42 -4.39 4.62
C LEU A 384 14.46 -4.49 6.15
N MET A 385 15.62 -4.76 6.72
CA MET A 385 15.80 -4.86 8.17
C MET A 385 16.97 -4.00 8.63
N ASP A 386 17.00 -3.54 9.87
CA ASP A 386 18.17 -2.89 10.43
C ASP A 386 19.14 -3.96 10.93
N ARG A 387 20.31 -3.45 11.33
CA ARG A 387 21.43 -4.25 11.82
C ARG A 387 21.10 -5.14 13.02
N GLU A 388 19.99 -4.93 13.74
CA GLU A 388 19.63 -5.81 14.86
C GLU A 388 19.08 -7.18 14.40
N PHE A 389 18.70 -7.30 13.13
CA PHE A 389 18.24 -8.56 12.51
C PHE A 389 19.30 -9.21 11.60
N ASP A 390 20.59 -8.87 11.77
CA ASP A 390 21.68 -9.37 10.92
C ASP A 390 22.10 -10.83 11.19
N SER A 391 21.30 -11.58 11.97
CA SER A 391 21.54 -12.97 12.35
C SER A 391 21.42 -13.91 11.15
N GLN A 392 22.36 -14.84 11.00
CA GLN A 392 22.37 -15.80 9.90
C GLN A 392 21.08 -16.65 9.80
N HIS A 393 20.44 -16.97 10.93
CA HIS A 393 19.20 -17.76 10.95
C HIS A 393 17.98 -16.97 10.48
N VAL A 394 17.99 -15.65 10.63
CA VAL A 394 16.95 -14.76 10.09
C VAL A 394 17.09 -14.72 8.56
N LEU A 395 18.31 -14.49 8.06
CA LEU A 395 18.60 -14.39 6.62
C LEU A 395 18.33 -15.69 5.87
N GLU A 396 18.69 -16.81 6.49
CA GLU A 396 18.38 -18.15 5.99
C GLU A 396 16.86 -18.35 5.87
N MET A 397 16.11 -18.06 6.93
CA MET A 397 14.65 -18.22 6.96
C MET A 397 13.96 -17.40 5.86
N ILE A 398 14.34 -16.13 5.69
CA ILE A 398 13.79 -15.28 4.63
C ILE A 398 14.11 -15.86 3.24
N SER A 399 15.32 -16.38 3.04
CA SER A 399 15.71 -17.01 1.78
C SER A 399 14.95 -18.32 1.50
N GLN A 400 14.65 -19.10 2.53
CA GLN A 400 13.82 -20.31 2.41
C GLN A 400 12.39 -19.98 1.97
N ARG A 401 11.87 -18.80 2.37
CA ARG A 401 10.60 -18.24 1.87
C ARG A 401 10.69 -17.68 0.45
N ARG A 402 11.86 -17.74 -0.18
CA ARG A 402 12.16 -17.16 -1.52
C ARG A 402 12.02 -15.64 -1.58
N LEU A 403 12.07 -14.99 -0.43
CA LEU A 403 12.04 -13.53 -0.31
C LEU A 403 13.45 -12.97 -0.43
N SER A 404 13.54 -11.74 -0.95
CA SER A 404 14.79 -10.99 -0.96
C SER A 404 15.00 -10.31 0.39
N TYR A 405 16.25 -10.05 0.78
CA TYR A 405 16.53 -9.20 1.93
C TYR A 405 17.66 -8.20 1.69
N VAL A 406 17.60 -7.11 2.44
CA VAL A 406 18.72 -6.18 2.63
C VAL A 406 18.83 -5.83 4.10
N VAL A 407 20.00 -6.09 4.69
CA VAL A 407 20.29 -5.78 6.10
C VAL A 407 21.68 -5.15 6.26
N PRO A 408 21.84 -4.05 7.01
CA PRO A 408 23.16 -3.53 7.35
C PRO A 408 23.91 -4.49 8.27
N LYS A 409 25.23 -4.55 8.10
CA LYS A 409 26.12 -5.36 8.91
C LYS A 409 27.06 -4.49 9.72
N ARG A 410 27.27 -4.85 11.00
CA ARG A 410 28.36 -4.28 11.79
C ARG A 410 29.69 -4.82 11.28
N MET A 411 30.60 -3.93 10.87
CA MET A 411 31.92 -4.34 10.42
C MET A 411 32.73 -4.98 11.56
N GLN A 412 33.17 -6.21 11.35
CA GLN A 412 34.16 -6.87 12.19
C GLN A 412 35.55 -6.68 11.60
N THR A 413 36.56 -7.32 12.18
CA THR A 413 37.96 -7.17 11.78
C THR A 413 38.19 -7.41 10.29
N SER A 414 37.55 -8.43 9.69
CA SER A 414 37.65 -8.72 8.26
C SER A 414 37.05 -7.63 7.39
N GLU A 415 35.85 -7.15 7.73
CA GLU A 415 35.17 -6.13 6.93
C GLU A 415 35.87 -4.78 7.05
N LYS A 416 36.38 -4.44 8.23
CA LYS A 416 37.21 -3.23 8.43
C LYS A 416 38.48 -3.28 7.59
N ALA A 417 39.16 -4.43 7.55
CA ALA A 417 40.36 -4.60 6.73
C ALA A 417 40.03 -4.49 5.23
N GLN A 418 38.91 -5.05 4.78
CA GLN A 418 38.45 -4.90 3.39
C GLN A 418 38.11 -3.45 3.06
N ALA A 419 37.35 -2.76 3.91
CA ALA A 419 37.01 -1.34 3.71
C ALA A 419 38.26 -0.45 3.62
N LYS A 420 39.30 -0.71 4.44
CA LYS A 420 40.60 -0.01 4.30
C LYS A 420 41.27 -0.26 2.95
N ARG A 421 41.20 -1.49 2.42
CA ARG A 421 41.74 -1.80 1.08
C ARG A 421 40.96 -1.12 -0.04
N LEU A 422 39.64 -1.03 0.08
CA LEU A 422 38.79 -0.33 -0.88
C LEU A 422 39.09 1.17 -0.88
N LEU A 423 39.27 1.76 0.31
CA LEU A 423 39.66 3.16 0.45
C LEU A 423 41.01 3.45 -0.22
N GLN A 424 42.01 2.58 -0.05
CA GLN A 424 43.32 2.73 -0.71
C GLN A 424 43.25 2.61 -2.24
N ARG A 425 42.20 1.99 -2.78
CA ARG A 425 41.99 1.77 -4.21
C ARG A 425 40.98 2.74 -4.82
N ASP A 426 40.44 3.65 -4.03
CA ASP A 426 39.41 4.62 -4.44
C ASP A 426 38.20 3.93 -5.11
N GLN A 427 37.70 2.85 -4.49
CA GLN A 427 36.57 2.06 -5.00
C GLN A 427 35.28 2.31 -4.23
N ASP A 428 34.34 3.03 -4.81
CA ASP A 428 33.11 3.44 -4.11
C ASP A 428 32.14 2.28 -3.82
N ARG A 429 32.18 1.21 -4.62
CA ARG A 429 31.33 0.04 -4.46
C ARG A 429 32.10 -1.25 -4.69
N TYR A 430 31.86 -2.24 -3.83
CA TYR A 430 32.46 -3.57 -3.94
C TYR A 430 31.51 -4.65 -3.41
N GLU A 431 31.38 -5.74 -4.15
CA GLU A 431 30.51 -6.87 -3.80
C GLU A 431 31.34 -8.14 -3.69
N THR A 432 31.04 -8.97 -2.70
CA THR A 432 31.71 -10.26 -2.53
C THR A 432 30.80 -11.27 -1.87
N ASP A 433 30.81 -12.50 -2.36
CA ASP A 433 30.04 -13.58 -1.76
C ASP A 433 30.64 -14.00 -0.41
N ARG A 434 29.75 -14.45 0.47
CA ARG A 434 30.03 -14.82 1.84
C ARG A 434 29.14 -15.97 2.25
N LYS A 435 29.73 -16.94 2.95
CA LYS A 435 29.00 -18.04 3.59
C LYS A 435 28.90 -17.76 5.09
N LEU A 436 27.68 -17.79 5.62
CA LEU A 436 27.38 -17.66 7.04
C LEU A 436 27.12 -19.04 7.63
N HIS A 437 27.83 -19.40 8.70
CA HIS A 437 27.73 -20.73 9.30
C HIS A 437 26.47 -20.85 10.15
N LEU A 438 25.60 -21.82 9.84
CA LEU A 438 24.35 -22.08 10.55
C LEU A 438 24.50 -23.13 11.67
N GLY A 439 25.62 -23.87 11.68
CA GLY A 439 25.80 -25.06 12.53
C GLY A 439 25.65 -26.34 11.74
N LYS A 440 26.08 -27.48 12.30
CA LYS A 440 25.94 -28.83 11.68
C LYS A 440 26.45 -28.94 10.23
N ASN A 441 27.50 -28.18 9.86
CA ASN A 441 28.03 -28.06 8.50
C ASN A 441 27.07 -27.42 7.47
N GLU A 442 26.03 -26.72 7.92
CA GLU A 442 25.12 -25.96 7.08
C GLU A 442 25.58 -24.50 6.97
N TRP A 443 25.38 -23.91 5.80
CA TRP A 443 25.81 -22.57 5.46
C TRP A 443 24.73 -21.84 4.69
N HIS A 444 24.53 -20.57 5.03
CA HIS A 444 23.71 -19.64 4.25
C HIS A 444 24.60 -18.80 3.34
N GLU A 445 24.30 -18.74 2.06
CA GLU A 445 25.03 -17.91 1.09
C GLU A 445 24.43 -16.51 1.02
N THR A 446 25.28 -15.49 1.10
CA THR A 446 24.89 -14.08 1.00
C THR A 446 25.99 -13.27 0.33
N THR A 447 25.65 -12.12 -0.23
CA THR A 447 26.61 -11.17 -0.77
C THR A 447 26.82 -10.02 0.22
N LEU A 448 28.09 -9.73 0.54
CA LEU A 448 28.50 -8.51 1.23
C LEU A 448 28.64 -7.37 0.22
N ILE A 449 27.94 -6.28 0.47
CA ILE A 449 27.97 -5.08 -0.37
C ILE A 449 28.59 -3.94 0.44
N TYR A 450 29.74 -3.46 -0.02
CA TYR A 450 30.42 -2.29 0.52
C TYR A 450 30.03 -1.08 -0.30
N ARG A 451 29.53 -0.04 0.37
CA ARG A 451 29.20 1.25 -0.25
C ARG A 451 29.95 2.36 0.49
N ARG A 452 30.69 3.18 -0.24
CA ARG A 452 31.28 4.41 0.29
C ARG A 452 30.19 5.47 0.49
N LYS A 453 30.27 6.19 1.60
CA LYS A 453 29.41 7.33 1.92
C LYS A 453 29.97 8.55 1.19
N GLU A 454 29.12 9.22 0.42
CA GLU A 454 29.49 10.38 -0.39
C GLU A 454 30.04 11.53 0.49
N ASP A 455 29.46 11.77 1.67
CA ASP A 455 29.82 12.90 2.57
C ASP A 455 30.49 12.47 3.89
N SER A 456 31.37 11.47 3.88
CA SER A 456 32.03 11.06 5.12
C SER A 456 33.17 12.00 5.53
N GLU A 457 33.05 12.63 6.70
CA GLU A 457 34.14 13.39 7.34
C GLU A 457 35.31 12.52 7.84
N HIS A 458 35.11 11.20 7.91
CA HIS A 458 36.17 10.27 8.31
C HIS A 458 37.15 9.99 7.17
N ASP A 459 38.42 9.77 7.49
CA ASP A 459 39.51 9.41 6.58
C ASP A 459 39.86 7.91 6.63
N ASP A 460 39.03 7.10 7.27
CA ASP A 460 39.27 5.68 7.51
C ASP A 460 38.12 4.78 7.02
N HIS A 461 38.14 3.51 7.44
CA HIS A 461 37.10 2.52 7.11
C HIS A 461 35.65 2.96 7.37
N ARG A 462 35.41 3.95 8.22
CA ARG A 462 34.08 4.51 8.51
C ARG A 462 33.45 5.25 7.33
N GLN A 463 34.25 5.55 6.30
CA GLN A 463 33.75 5.99 4.99
C GLN A 463 32.83 4.94 4.33
N TYR A 464 32.88 3.68 4.75
CA TYR A 464 32.07 2.63 4.16
C TYR A 464 30.92 2.21 5.08
N SER A 465 29.85 1.73 4.46
CA SER A 465 28.79 0.92 5.08
C SER A 465 28.83 -0.47 4.44
N VAL A 466 28.52 -1.51 5.23
CA VAL A 466 28.44 -2.89 4.74
C VAL A 466 27.01 -3.39 4.89
N PHE A 467 26.51 -4.04 3.86
CA PHE A 467 25.19 -4.66 3.82
C PHE A 467 25.30 -6.13 3.43
N MET A 468 24.31 -6.92 3.83
CA MET A 468 24.11 -8.30 3.39
C MET A 468 22.82 -8.37 2.56
N SER A 469 22.89 -9.05 1.42
CA SER A 469 21.72 -9.35 0.58
C SER A 469 21.87 -10.73 -0.07
N ASN A 470 20.74 -11.33 -0.48
CA ASN A 470 20.70 -12.55 -1.29
C ASN A 470 20.40 -12.28 -2.78
N ARG A 471 20.25 -11.01 -3.20
CA ARG A 471 20.04 -10.60 -4.61
C ARG A 471 21.12 -9.65 -5.17
N GLY A 472 22.27 -9.55 -4.51
CA GLY A 472 23.35 -8.63 -4.91
C GLY A 472 23.01 -7.15 -4.68
N GLY A 473 23.89 -6.23 -5.09
CA GLY A 473 23.76 -4.81 -4.72
C GLY A 473 22.77 -3.98 -5.55
N GLY A 474 22.12 -4.53 -6.57
CA GLY A 474 21.12 -3.81 -7.38
C GLY A 474 19.98 -3.22 -6.55
N PHE A 475 19.66 -3.87 -5.43
CA PHE A 475 18.57 -3.55 -4.51
C PHE A 475 19.03 -2.66 -3.34
N LEU A 476 20.28 -2.19 -3.32
CA LEU A 476 20.78 -1.35 -2.24
C LEU A 476 20.16 0.06 -2.23
N THR A 477 19.73 0.54 -3.40
CA THR A 477 18.97 1.79 -3.54
C THR A 477 17.66 1.71 -2.76
N GLU A 478 17.03 0.53 -2.73
CA GLU A 478 15.78 0.29 -2.01
C GLU A 478 15.94 0.40 -0.50
N TYR A 479 17.13 0.16 0.05
CA TYR A 479 17.37 0.35 1.48
C TYR A 479 17.12 1.80 1.94
N GLY A 480 17.22 2.78 1.01
CA GLY A 480 16.85 4.17 1.28
C GLY A 480 15.40 4.34 1.73
N TYR A 481 14.48 3.49 1.25
CA TYR A 481 13.07 3.54 1.63
C TYR A 481 12.82 3.17 3.10
N ARG A 482 13.78 2.51 3.77
CA ARG A 482 13.68 2.21 5.21
C ARG A 482 13.51 3.49 6.04
N TRP A 483 14.05 4.62 5.59
CA TRP A 483 13.87 5.92 6.28
C TRP A 483 12.40 6.32 6.47
N GLU A 484 11.48 5.80 5.65
CA GLU A 484 10.04 6.04 5.77
C GLU A 484 9.44 5.43 7.05
N ILE A 485 10.05 4.38 7.59
CA ILE A 485 9.64 3.84 8.90
C ILE A 485 10.01 4.83 10.01
N GLU A 486 11.22 5.40 9.99
CA GLU A 486 11.66 6.32 11.05
C GLU A 486 10.83 7.61 11.08
N SER A 487 10.46 8.14 9.91
CA SER A 487 9.50 9.25 9.83
C SER A 487 8.08 8.81 10.19
N GLY A 488 7.67 7.61 9.77
CA GLY A 488 6.40 6.99 10.13
C GLY A 488 6.21 6.86 11.64
N TYR A 489 7.19 6.34 12.37
CA TYR A 489 7.13 6.19 13.81
C TYR A 489 7.00 7.51 14.57
N ARG A 490 7.68 8.56 14.10
CA ARG A 490 7.48 9.90 14.68
C ARG A 490 6.03 10.36 14.56
N SER A 491 5.35 9.99 13.48
CA SER A 491 3.92 10.26 13.30
C SER A 491 3.05 9.35 14.16
N ILE A 492 3.35 8.04 14.23
CA ILE A 492 2.62 7.06 15.05
C ILE A 492 2.64 7.46 16.53
N LYS A 493 3.78 7.90 17.08
CA LYS A 493 3.89 8.32 18.48
C LYS A 493 2.91 9.45 18.84
N ARG A 494 2.58 10.33 17.89
CA ARG A 494 1.59 11.41 18.10
C ARG A 494 0.18 10.88 18.34
N PHE A 495 -0.13 9.70 17.80
CA PHE A 495 -1.43 9.06 17.92
C PHE A 495 -1.57 8.15 19.15
N MET A 496 -0.50 7.97 19.92
CA MET A 496 -0.53 7.13 21.11
C MET A 496 -1.23 7.85 22.27
N ALA A 497 -2.20 7.17 22.89
CA ALA A 497 -2.81 7.63 24.12
C ALA A 497 -1.81 7.57 25.29
N ALA A 498 -1.76 8.61 26.11
CA ALA A 498 -0.84 8.65 27.25
C ALA A 498 -1.26 7.68 28.36
N THR A 499 -0.28 7.00 28.95
CA THR A 499 -0.55 6.04 30.02
C THR A 499 0.60 5.86 31.00
N THR A 500 0.23 5.74 32.28
CA THR A 500 1.12 5.32 33.38
C THR A 500 0.86 3.87 33.79
N SER A 501 -0.05 3.15 33.09
CA SER A 501 -0.35 1.75 33.38
C SER A 501 0.88 0.88 33.15
N ILE A 502 1.09 -0.13 33.98
CA ILE A 502 2.09 -1.19 33.76
C ILE A 502 1.53 -2.35 32.93
N ASP A 503 0.21 -2.39 32.73
CA ASP A 503 -0.45 -3.43 31.96
C ASP A 503 0.06 -3.48 30.49
N PHE A 504 0.67 -4.61 30.13
CA PHE A 504 1.33 -4.81 28.83
C PHE A 504 0.34 -4.85 27.67
N GLY A 505 -0.82 -5.48 27.86
CA GLY A 505 -1.89 -5.58 26.85
C GLY A 505 -2.47 -4.21 26.49
N LEU A 506 -2.76 -3.38 27.49
CA LEU A 506 -3.24 -2.01 27.31
C LEU A 506 -2.24 -1.13 26.55
N ARG A 507 -0.95 -1.21 26.89
CA ARG A 507 0.09 -0.45 26.18
C ARG A 507 0.24 -0.90 24.74
N PHE A 508 0.25 -2.21 24.51
CA PHE A 508 0.27 -2.76 23.16
C PHE A 508 -0.96 -2.34 22.37
N PHE A 509 -2.16 -2.34 22.95
CA PHE A 509 -3.36 -1.86 22.28
C PHE A 509 -3.24 -0.39 21.86
N TYR A 510 -2.73 0.49 22.73
CA TYR A 510 -2.50 1.90 22.37
C TYR A 510 -1.53 2.06 21.21
N PHE A 511 -0.44 1.27 21.21
CA PHE A 511 0.50 1.26 20.10
C PHE A 511 -0.13 0.73 18.80
N ALA A 512 -0.78 -0.43 18.83
CA ALA A 512 -1.43 -1.03 17.67
C ALA A 512 -2.52 -0.13 17.09
N PHE A 513 -3.34 0.49 17.94
CA PHE A 513 -4.36 1.43 17.50
C PHE A 513 -3.76 2.70 16.90
N ALA A 514 -2.64 3.20 17.44
CA ALA A 514 -1.89 4.31 16.83
C ALA A 514 -1.34 3.95 15.44
N CYS A 515 -0.80 2.73 15.26
CA CYS A 515 -0.40 2.21 13.95
C CYS A 515 -1.58 2.14 12.96
N LEU A 516 -2.77 1.80 13.45
CA LEU A 516 -3.99 1.78 12.63
C LEU A 516 -4.40 3.19 12.21
N LEU A 517 -4.43 4.15 13.14
CA LEU A 517 -4.75 5.55 12.83
C LEU A 517 -3.77 6.14 11.80
N TYR A 518 -2.48 5.83 11.93
CA TYR A 518 -1.48 6.18 10.93
C TYR A 518 -1.81 5.57 9.56
N SER A 519 -2.12 4.28 9.52
CA SER A 519 -2.45 3.59 8.26
C SER A 519 -3.73 4.13 7.62
N ILE A 520 -4.76 4.47 8.42
CA ILE A 520 -5.98 5.14 7.96
C ILE A 520 -5.63 6.50 7.36
N TRP A 521 -4.80 7.30 8.03
CA TRP A 521 -4.38 8.59 7.50
C TRP A 521 -3.70 8.46 6.15
N ARG A 522 -2.72 7.55 6.03
CA ARG A 522 -2.00 7.33 4.77
C ARG A 522 -2.91 6.80 3.66
N ALA A 523 -3.90 5.98 4.01
CA ALA A 523 -4.91 5.48 3.08
C ALA A 523 -5.86 6.59 2.61
N VAL A 524 -6.37 7.43 3.51
CA VAL A 524 -7.22 8.58 3.15
C VAL A 524 -6.46 9.55 2.25
N ASP A 525 -5.21 9.87 2.60
CA ASP A 525 -4.34 10.74 1.81
C ASP A 525 -4.12 10.16 0.40
N LEU A 526 -3.81 8.86 0.28
CA LEU A 526 -3.72 8.18 -1.02
C LEU A 526 -5.01 8.33 -1.82
N LEU A 527 -6.15 7.99 -1.23
CA LEU A 527 -7.43 7.99 -1.95
C LEU A 527 -7.80 9.41 -2.39
N VAL A 528 -7.52 10.43 -1.57
CA VAL A 528 -7.76 11.83 -1.94
C VAL A 528 -6.86 12.24 -3.10
N GLN A 529 -5.57 11.90 -3.07
CA GLN A 529 -4.65 12.19 -4.17
C GLN A 529 -5.05 11.45 -5.44
N ALA A 530 -5.28 10.13 -5.36
CA ALA A 530 -5.72 9.34 -6.50
C ALA A 530 -7.00 9.88 -7.14
N GLU A 531 -7.93 10.44 -6.37
CA GLU A 531 -9.15 11.05 -6.89
C GLU A 531 -9.00 12.50 -7.39
N LEU A 532 -7.94 13.21 -7.02
CA LEU A 532 -7.71 14.62 -7.41
C LEU A 532 -6.65 14.81 -8.50
N THR A 533 -5.59 14.00 -8.46
CA THR A 533 -4.38 14.15 -9.28
C THR A 533 -4.12 12.93 -10.17
N ASP A 534 -4.92 11.85 -10.06
CA ASP A 534 -4.72 10.58 -10.78
C ASP A 534 -3.32 9.94 -10.61
N GLU A 535 -2.52 10.47 -9.69
CA GLU A 535 -1.19 10.02 -9.30
C GLU A 535 -1.04 10.14 -7.79
N TYR A 536 -0.18 9.30 -7.20
CA TYR A 536 0.16 9.38 -5.78
C TYR A 536 1.56 9.97 -5.61
N GLU A 537 1.62 11.15 -5.00
CA GLU A 537 2.83 11.72 -4.46
C GLU A 537 3.00 11.27 -3.00
N HIS A 538 4.17 10.71 -2.66
CA HIS A 538 4.44 10.24 -1.29
C HIS A 538 4.28 11.32 -0.22
N SER A 539 4.35 12.60 -0.60
CA SER A 539 4.10 13.73 0.28
C SER A 539 2.60 13.90 0.55
N PRO A 540 2.16 13.89 1.83
CA PRO A 540 0.74 14.05 2.13
C PRO A 540 0.21 15.45 1.80
N ILE A 541 -0.89 15.50 1.04
CA ILE A 541 -1.72 16.71 0.88
C ILE A 541 -2.78 16.79 1.97
N VAL A 542 -3.23 15.64 2.49
CA VAL A 542 -4.10 15.58 3.66
C VAL A 542 -3.23 15.37 4.89
N THR A 543 -3.28 16.29 5.85
CA THR A 543 -2.52 16.15 7.09
C THR A 543 -3.15 15.11 8.03
N ALA A 544 -2.32 14.59 8.94
CA ALA A 544 -2.77 13.71 10.02
C ALA A 544 -3.89 14.36 10.85
N ASP A 545 -3.70 15.63 11.23
CA ASP A 545 -4.66 16.41 12.02
C ASP A 545 -6.01 16.56 11.31
N ASN A 546 -5.99 16.81 9.98
CA ASN A 546 -7.22 16.89 9.18
C ASN A 546 -7.96 15.55 9.21
N THR A 547 -7.25 14.45 8.94
CA THR A 547 -7.88 13.12 8.89
C THR A 547 -8.46 12.72 10.24
N LEU A 548 -7.71 12.91 11.33
CA LEU A 548 -8.22 12.59 12.66
C LEU A 548 -9.39 13.48 13.06
N THR A 549 -9.36 14.78 12.71
CA THR A 549 -10.49 15.70 12.95
C THR A 549 -11.76 15.26 12.20
N LEU A 550 -11.60 14.66 11.01
CA LEU A 550 -12.70 14.10 10.24
C LEU A 550 -13.19 12.76 10.82
N LEU A 551 -12.28 11.87 11.24
CA LEU A 551 -12.63 10.61 11.93
C LEU A 551 -13.41 10.89 13.22
N LYS A 552 -13.03 11.94 13.93
CA LYS A 552 -13.76 12.45 15.09
C LYS A 552 -15.22 12.76 14.73
N LYS A 553 -15.47 13.57 13.69
CA LYS A 553 -16.85 13.88 13.24
C LYS A 553 -17.67 12.63 12.98
N GLU A 554 -17.10 11.65 12.28
CA GLU A 554 -17.82 10.45 11.84
C GLU A 554 -18.06 9.41 12.94
N THR A 555 -17.27 9.42 14.03
CA THR A 555 -17.53 8.58 15.21
C THR A 555 -18.64 9.14 16.14
N GLY A 556 -19.31 10.23 15.72
CA GLY A 556 -20.39 10.88 16.47
C GLY A 556 -19.90 12.02 17.37
N ILE A 557 -18.96 12.82 16.86
CA ILE A 557 -18.34 13.94 17.57
C ILE A 557 -18.33 15.14 16.61
N GLY A 558 -19.52 15.65 16.33
CA GLY A 558 -19.75 16.80 15.45
C GLY A 558 -21.16 17.33 15.64
#